data_AF-A0A7S0SMM3-F1
#
_entry.id   AF-A0A7S0SMM3-F1
#
_cell.length_a   1.000
_cell.length_b   1.000
_cell.length_c   1.000
_cell.angle_alpha   90.00
_cell.angle_beta   90.00
_cell.angle_gamma   90.00
#
_symmetry.space_group_name_H-M   'P 1'
#
loop_
_entity.id
_entity.type
_entity.pdbx_description
1 polymer ?
#
loop_
_entity_poly.entity_id
_entity_poly.type
_entity_poly.pdbx_seq_one_letter_code
_entity_poly.pdbx_strand_id
1 'polypeptide(L)'
;VDVKIKLKGKDQAQDQAALEVCKREAIRYLQAAVTRQACVQGAVHNCLLLLLVDGARADPAALMRYVAGAGVSSGGVAHYDQALAARSCEAAGALKAAIHIHCDVGDYDYAVDLALRVGDLDTAKLVADKVAGGDGD
;
A
#
# COMPACT_ATOMS: atom_id res chain seq x y z
N VAL A 1 26.30 -24.46 27.10
CA VAL A 1 26.23 -23.39 26.06
C VAL A 1 24.78 -23.10 25.65
N ASP A 2 23.84 -24.04 25.84
CA ASP A 2 22.41 -23.90 25.49
C ASP A 2 21.59 -22.81 26.20
N VAL A 3 21.92 -22.45 27.44
CA VAL A 3 21.11 -21.47 28.21
C VAL A 3 21.22 -20.06 27.62
N LYS A 4 22.40 -19.69 27.12
CA LYS A 4 22.66 -18.36 26.53
C LYS A 4 21.98 -18.18 25.17
N ILE A 5 21.80 -19.27 24.42
CA ILE A 5 21.10 -19.28 23.12
C ILE A 5 19.59 -19.18 23.33
N LYS A 6 19.03 -19.87 24.34
CA LYS A 6 17.59 -19.81 24.69
C LYS A 6 17.14 -18.45 25.22
N LEU A 7 17.98 -17.74 25.97
CA LEU A 7 17.66 -16.39 26.47
C LEU A 7 17.60 -15.36 25.33
N LYS A 8 18.57 -15.41 24.41
CA LYS A 8 18.65 -14.47 23.27
C LYS A 8 17.45 -14.59 22.31
N GLY A 9 16.91 -15.79 22.13
CA GLY A 9 15.71 -16.02 21.31
C GLY A 9 14.39 -15.59 21.98
N LYS A 10 14.33 -15.55 23.32
CA LYS A 10 13.14 -15.06 24.06
C LYS A 10 13.04 -13.54 24.01
N ASP A 11 14.16 -12.84 24.22
CA ASP A 11 14.21 -11.38 24.15
C ASP A 11 13.85 -10.88 22.73
N GLN A 12 14.39 -11.51 21.68
CA GLN A 12 14.06 -11.16 20.29
C GLN A 12 12.57 -11.37 19.95
N ALA A 13 11.95 -12.44 20.44
CA ALA A 13 10.53 -12.69 20.21
C ALA A 13 9.64 -11.66 20.94
N GLN A 14 10.06 -11.23 22.13
CA GLN A 14 9.35 -10.22 22.91
C GLN A 14 9.49 -8.83 22.27
N ASP A 15 10.67 -8.49 21.77
CA ASP A 15 10.91 -7.25 21.03
C ASP A 15 10.09 -7.20 19.73
N GLN A 16 10.01 -8.33 19.00
CA GLN A 16 9.18 -8.41 17.80
C GLN A 16 7.69 -8.24 18.14
N ALA A 17 7.20 -8.88 19.20
CA ALA A 17 5.81 -8.75 19.61
C ALA A 17 5.48 -7.30 20.02
N ALA A 18 6.38 -6.64 20.74
CA ALA A 18 6.24 -5.23 21.10
C ALA A 18 6.23 -4.32 19.85
N LEU A 19 7.12 -4.58 18.88
CA LEU A 19 7.17 -3.85 17.62
C LEU A 19 5.84 -3.98 16.85
N GLU A 20 5.28 -5.19 16.77
CA GLU A 20 3.99 -5.41 16.10
C GLU A 20 2.82 -4.72 16.81
N VAL A 21 2.86 -4.62 18.15
CA VAL A 21 1.90 -3.80 18.90
C VAL A 21 2.04 -2.32 18.54
N CYS A 22 3.26 -1.79 18.55
CA CYS A 22 3.53 -0.40 18.19
C CYS A 22 3.10 -0.07 16.75
N LYS A 23 3.36 -0.96 15.78
CA LYS A 23 2.92 -0.79 14.39
C LYS A 23 1.40 -0.69 14.29
N ARG A 24 0.66 -1.59 14.94
CA ARG A 24 -0.81 -1.56 14.93
C ARG A 24 -1.36 -0.27 15.53
N GLU A 25 -0.78 0.20 16.63
CA GLU A 25 -1.25 1.43 17.27
C GLU A 25 -0.89 2.67 16.42
N ALA A 26 0.29 2.68 15.80
CA ALA A 26 0.68 3.71 14.84
C ALA A 26 -0.28 3.77 13.64
N ILE A 27 -0.66 2.62 13.07
CA ILE A 27 -1.66 2.55 11.99
C ILE A 27 -2.98 3.14 12.45
N ARG A 28 -3.50 2.74 13.63
CA ARG A 28 -4.77 3.25 14.18
C ARG A 28 -4.73 4.77 14.37
N TYR A 29 -3.64 5.28 14.93
CA TYR A 29 -3.47 6.71 15.18
C TYR A 29 -3.42 7.50 13.87
N LEU A 30 -2.61 7.07 12.91
CA LEU A 30 -2.46 7.74 11.62
C LEU A 30 -3.76 7.66 10.80
N GLN A 31 -4.47 6.52 10.82
CA GLN A 31 -5.80 6.41 10.22
C GLN A 31 -6.79 7.40 10.84
N ALA A 32 -6.77 7.58 12.16
CA ALA A 32 -7.61 8.57 12.82
C ALA A 32 -7.22 10.00 12.44
N ALA A 33 -5.93 10.31 12.28
CA ALA A 33 -5.47 11.61 11.81
C ALA A 33 -5.98 11.91 10.39
N VAL A 34 -5.86 10.95 9.47
CA VAL A 34 -6.35 11.09 8.09
C VAL A 34 -7.88 11.22 8.06
N THR A 35 -8.61 10.34 8.75
CA THR A 35 -10.08 10.25 8.61
C THR A 35 -10.85 11.24 9.48
N ARG A 36 -10.42 11.48 10.72
CA ARG A 36 -11.15 12.33 11.68
C ARG A 36 -10.69 13.77 11.67
N GLN A 37 -9.41 14.01 11.36
CA GLN A 37 -8.82 15.35 11.36
C GLN A 37 -8.59 15.88 9.93
N ALA A 38 -8.98 15.10 8.91
CA ALA A 38 -8.77 15.43 7.50
C ALA A 38 -7.33 15.89 7.22
N CYS A 39 -6.35 15.23 7.84
CA CYS A 39 -4.95 15.57 7.64
C CYS A 39 -4.58 15.36 6.17
N VAL A 40 -3.96 16.36 5.54
CA VAL A 40 -3.50 16.32 4.14
C VAL A 40 -1.98 16.29 4.02
N GLN A 41 -1.26 16.16 5.14
CA GLN A 41 0.20 16.24 5.15
C GLN A 41 0.81 14.98 4.53
N GLY A 42 1.56 15.14 3.44
CA GLY A 42 2.16 14.01 2.73
C GLY A 42 3.03 13.09 3.59
N ALA A 43 3.73 13.63 4.61
CA ALA A 43 4.50 12.81 5.54
C ALA A 43 3.62 11.83 6.34
N VAL A 44 2.44 12.27 6.79
CA VAL A 44 1.47 11.41 7.51
C VAL A 44 0.95 10.31 6.59
N HIS A 45 0.62 10.67 5.36
CA HIS A 45 0.14 9.72 4.35
C HIS A 45 1.22 8.70 3.95
N ASN A 46 2.45 9.15 3.70
CA ASN A 46 3.58 8.28 3.36
C ASN A 46 3.93 7.32 4.50
N CYS A 47 3.92 7.78 5.75
CA CYS A 47 4.14 6.92 6.91
C CYS A 47 3.05 5.85 7.05
N LEU A 48 1.78 6.24 6.93
CA LEU A 48 0.67 5.29 7.01
C LEU A 48 0.73 4.27 5.86
N LEU A 49 0.99 4.74 4.63
CA LEU A 49 1.14 3.89 3.47
C LEU A 49 2.25 2.84 3.68
N LEU A 50 3.43 3.24 4.11
CA LEU A 50 4.54 2.31 4.35
C LEU A 50 4.21 1.26 5.41
N LEU A 51 3.50 1.64 6.47
CA LEU A 51 3.01 0.70 7.49
C LEU A 51 1.98 -0.29 6.93
N LEU A 52 1.08 0.18 6.05
CA LEU A 52 0.09 -0.69 5.39
C LEU A 52 0.74 -1.62 4.37
N VAL A 53 1.79 -1.17 3.68
CA VAL A 53 2.58 -2.00 2.76
C VAL A 53 3.31 -3.12 3.51
N ASP A 54 3.94 -2.82 4.65
CA ASP A 54 4.57 -3.81 5.52
C ASP A 54 3.55 -4.87 6.00
N GLY A 55 2.33 -4.44 6.32
CA GLY A 55 1.21 -5.31 6.71
C GLY A 55 0.44 -5.97 5.55
N ALA A 56 0.77 -5.69 4.29
CA ALA A 56 -0.07 -6.07 3.14
C ALA A 56 -0.18 -7.58 2.94
N ARG A 57 0.80 -8.36 3.42
CA ARG A 57 0.71 -9.83 3.39
C ARG A 57 -0.39 -10.37 4.30
N ALA A 58 -0.69 -9.68 5.40
CA ALA A 58 -1.71 -10.08 6.36
C ALA A 58 -3.08 -9.47 6.05
N ASP A 59 -3.13 -8.20 5.65
CA ASP A 59 -4.36 -7.51 5.24
C ASP A 59 -4.14 -6.68 3.96
N PRO A 60 -4.15 -7.31 2.77
CA PRO A 60 -4.00 -6.59 1.51
C PRO A 60 -5.18 -5.65 1.25
N ALA A 61 -6.35 -5.92 1.85
CA ALA A 61 -7.53 -5.09 1.69
C ALA A 61 -7.38 -3.74 2.43
N ALA A 62 -6.67 -3.68 3.55
CA ALA A 62 -6.38 -2.41 4.22
C ALA A 62 -5.57 -1.45 3.35
N LEU A 63 -4.53 -1.96 2.69
CA LEU A 63 -3.74 -1.17 1.75
C LEU A 63 -4.63 -0.68 0.60
N MET A 64 -5.41 -1.57 -0.02
CA MET A 64 -6.32 -1.22 -1.12
C MET A 64 -7.36 -0.17 -0.74
N ARG A 65 -8.02 -0.30 0.42
CA ARG A 65 -9.00 0.69 0.91
C ARG A 65 -8.37 2.06 1.12
N TYR A 66 -7.09 2.09 1.50
CA TYR A 66 -6.38 3.33 1.69
C TYR A 66 -6.04 3.98 0.35
N VAL A 67 -5.38 3.27 -0.57
CA VAL A 67 -4.95 3.85 -1.86
C VAL A 67 -6.11 4.25 -2.75
N ALA A 68 -7.23 3.53 -2.72
CA ALA A 68 -8.44 3.81 -3.52
C ALA A 68 -9.47 4.70 -2.80
N GLY A 69 -9.13 5.23 -1.62
CA GLY A 69 -10.09 5.92 -0.76
C GLY A 69 -9.42 6.95 0.13
N ALA A 70 -9.15 6.60 1.38
CA ALA A 70 -8.71 7.55 2.40
C ALA A 70 -7.36 8.24 2.10
N GLY A 71 -6.55 7.70 1.20
CA GLY A 71 -5.29 8.29 0.74
C GLY A 71 -5.46 9.35 -0.36
N VAL A 72 -6.67 9.53 -0.87
CA VAL A 72 -6.99 10.38 -2.01
C VAL A 72 -7.99 11.45 -1.60
N SER A 73 -7.81 12.67 -2.11
CA SER A 73 -8.75 13.77 -1.90
C SER A 73 -10.06 13.54 -2.67
N SER A 74 -11.08 14.33 -2.37
CA SER A 74 -12.36 14.31 -3.10
C SER A 74 -12.22 14.62 -4.60
N GLY A 75 -11.13 15.27 -5.02
CA GLY A 75 -10.82 15.55 -6.42
C GLY A 75 -9.97 14.48 -7.11
N GLY A 76 -9.75 13.31 -6.49
CA GLY A 76 -8.93 12.24 -7.08
C GLY A 76 -7.42 12.43 -6.95
N VAL A 77 -6.97 13.48 -6.25
CA VAL A 77 -5.54 13.76 -6.05
C VAL A 77 -5.02 13.01 -4.82
N ALA A 78 -4.00 12.18 -4.98
CA ALA A 78 -3.34 11.46 -3.90
C ALA A 78 -2.62 12.42 -2.94
N HIS A 79 -2.76 12.17 -1.63
CA HIS A 79 -2.01 12.91 -0.59
C HIS A 79 -0.66 12.26 -0.27
N TYR A 80 -0.42 11.04 -0.75
CA TYR A 80 0.86 10.34 -0.65
C TYR A 80 1.71 10.54 -1.90
N ASP A 81 3.01 10.30 -1.77
CA ASP A 81 3.93 10.23 -2.90
C ASP A 81 3.65 8.95 -3.71
N GLN A 82 3.13 9.12 -4.93
CA GLN A 82 2.72 8.02 -5.80
C GLN A 82 3.93 7.16 -6.26
N ALA A 83 5.10 7.76 -6.47
CA ALA A 83 6.30 7.05 -6.87
C ALA A 83 6.87 6.20 -5.72
N LEU A 84 6.87 6.75 -4.50
CA LEU A 84 7.16 5.99 -3.28
C LEU A 84 6.17 4.82 -3.15
N ALA A 85 4.88 5.07 -3.38
CA ALA A 85 3.84 4.08 -3.18
C ALA A 85 3.93 2.92 -4.16
N ALA A 86 4.07 3.19 -5.45
CA ALA A 86 4.24 2.18 -6.48
C ALA A 86 5.45 1.28 -6.17
N ARG A 87 6.62 1.89 -5.95
CA ARG A 87 7.86 1.16 -5.64
C ARG A 87 7.74 0.29 -4.40
N SER A 88 7.11 0.81 -3.33
CA SER A 88 6.96 0.08 -2.08
C SER A 88 5.99 -1.08 -2.21
N CYS A 89 4.87 -0.88 -2.91
CA CYS A 89 3.89 -1.94 -3.17
C CYS A 89 4.48 -3.07 -4.02
N GLU A 90 5.23 -2.72 -5.08
CA GLU A 90 5.91 -3.71 -5.93
C GLU A 90 6.95 -4.51 -5.13
N ALA A 91 7.78 -3.84 -4.33
CA ALA A 91 8.79 -4.49 -3.50
C ALA A 91 8.18 -5.45 -2.46
N ALA A 92 7.00 -5.12 -1.93
CA ALA A 92 6.27 -5.96 -0.98
C ALA A 92 5.40 -7.05 -1.64
N GLY A 93 5.30 -7.09 -2.97
CA GLY A 93 4.42 -8.02 -3.69
C GLY A 93 2.93 -7.65 -3.63
N ALA A 94 2.59 -6.43 -3.21
CA ALA A 94 1.22 -5.90 -3.17
C ALA A 94 0.78 -5.39 -4.55
N LEU A 95 0.83 -6.28 -5.55
CA LEU A 95 0.81 -5.90 -6.97
C LEU A 95 -0.53 -5.30 -7.41
N LYS A 96 -1.66 -5.68 -6.80
CA LYS A 96 -2.96 -5.04 -7.06
C LYS A 96 -2.98 -3.55 -6.68
N ALA A 97 -2.35 -3.19 -5.56
CA ALA A 97 -2.24 -1.80 -5.15
C ALA A 97 -1.29 -1.03 -6.07
N ALA A 98 -0.18 -1.65 -6.48
CA ALA A 98 0.74 -1.07 -7.46
C ALA A 98 0.05 -0.79 -8.80
N ILE A 99 -0.68 -1.77 -9.36
CA ILE A 99 -1.45 -1.61 -10.60
C ILE A 99 -2.44 -0.45 -10.49
N HIS A 100 -3.16 -0.35 -9.36
CA HIS A 100 -4.09 0.74 -9.12
C HIS A 100 -3.40 2.12 -9.12
N ILE A 101 -2.28 2.24 -8.41
CA ILE A 101 -1.50 3.49 -8.37
C ILE A 101 -1.01 3.88 -9.77
N HIS A 102 -0.53 2.91 -10.56
CA HIS A 102 -0.10 3.15 -11.95
C HIS A 102 -1.25 3.62 -12.84
N CYS A 103 -2.45 3.08 -12.64
CA CYS A 103 -3.65 3.57 -13.33
C CYS A 103 -4.01 5.02 -12.92
N ASP A 104 -3.83 5.37 -11.65
CA ASP A 104 -4.16 6.72 -11.14
C ASP A 104 -3.19 7.79 -11.66
N VAL A 105 -1.93 7.43 -11.92
CA VAL A 105 -0.95 8.34 -12.55
C VAL A 105 -1.03 8.37 -14.08
N GLY A 106 -1.85 7.50 -14.68
CA GLY A 106 -2.03 7.41 -16.14
C GLY A 106 -1.01 6.51 -16.86
N ASP A 107 -0.19 5.74 -16.14
CA ASP A 107 0.75 4.79 -16.72
C ASP A 107 0.07 3.43 -16.98
N TYR A 108 -0.90 3.44 -17.89
CA TYR A 108 -1.73 2.27 -18.18
C TYR A 108 -0.97 1.14 -18.86
N ASP A 109 0.04 1.46 -19.70
CA ASP A 109 0.88 0.47 -20.37
C ASP A 109 1.66 -0.36 -19.34
N TYR A 110 2.31 0.31 -18.37
CA TYR A 110 3.00 -0.39 -17.30
C TYR A 110 2.03 -1.15 -16.39
N ALA A 111 0.85 -0.58 -16.10
CA ALA A 111 -0.17 -1.25 -15.30
C ALA A 111 -0.67 -2.56 -15.96
N VAL A 112 -0.85 -2.59 -17.29
CA VAL A 112 -1.21 -3.79 -18.05
C VAL A 112 -0.07 -4.81 -18.01
N ASP A 113 1.18 -4.41 -18.29
CA ASP A 113 2.34 -5.31 -18.23
C ASP A 113 2.47 -5.95 -16.82
N LEU A 114 2.32 -5.14 -15.78
CA LEU A 114 2.39 -5.59 -14.40
C LEU A 114 1.28 -6.60 -14.08
N ALA A 115 0.05 -6.36 -14.57
CA ALA A 115 -1.08 -7.30 -14.41
C ALA A 115 -0.85 -8.63 -15.15
N LEU A 116 -0.28 -8.58 -16.37
CA LEU A 116 0.05 -9.78 -17.14
C LEU A 116 1.16 -10.60 -16.48
N ARG A 117 2.19 -9.95 -15.94
CA ARG A 117 3.29 -10.60 -15.20
C ARG A 117 2.82 -11.40 -13.99
N VAL A 118 1.72 -11.00 -13.37
CA VAL A 118 1.13 -11.71 -12.21
C VAL A 118 0.06 -12.72 -12.61
N GLY A 119 -0.22 -12.85 -13.92
CA GLY A 119 -1.25 -13.74 -14.45
C GLY A 119 -2.69 -13.27 -14.21
N ASP A 120 -2.90 -11.99 -13.88
CA ASP A 120 -4.23 -11.42 -13.65
C ASP A 120 -4.79 -10.85 -14.97
N LEU A 121 -5.24 -11.77 -15.83
CA LEU A 121 -5.79 -11.44 -17.16
C LEU A 121 -7.03 -10.56 -17.09
N ASP A 122 -7.84 -10.70 -16.04
CA ASP A 122 -9.07 -9.93 -15.87
C ASP A 122 -8.73 -8.47 -15.56
N THR A 123 -7.78 -8.24 -14.65
CA THR A 123 -7.27 -6.89 -14.37
C THR A 123 -6.59 -6.29 -15.60
N ALA A 124 -5.78 -7.06 -16.32
CA ALA A 124 -5.10 -6.58 -17.52
C ALA A 124 -6.09 -6.11 -18.61
N LYS A 125 -7.15 -6.88 -18.87
CA LYS A 125 -8.22 -6.49 -19.81
C LYS A 125 -8.94 -5.22 -19.36
N LEU A 126 -9.32 -5.15 -18.08
CA LEU A 126 -10.04 -4.00 -17.54
C LEU A 126 -9.22 -2.71 -17.65
N VAL A 127 -7.91 -2.77 -17.42
CA VAL A 127 -7.02 -1.62 -17.58
C VAL A 127 -6.87 -1.26 -19.07
N ALA A 128 -6.68 -2.24 -19.95
CA ALA A 128 -6.57 -2.00 -21.39
C ALA A 128 -7.85 -1.37 -22.00
N ASP A 129 -9.04 -1.83 -21.56
CA ASP A 129 -10.33 -1.30 -22.01
C ASP A 129 -10.51 0.18 -21.63
N LYS A 130 -9.96 0.62 -20.48
CA LYS A 130 -9.99 2.03 -20.07
C LYS A 130 -9.19 2.93 -20.99
N VAL A 131 -8.08 2.44 -21.55
CA VAL A 131 -7.27 3.19 -22.53
C VAL A 131 -7.98 3.24 -23.87
N ALA A 132 -8.52 2.10 -24.34
CA ALA A 132 -9.17 2.01 -25.65
C ALA A 132 -10.48 2.82 -25.75
N GLY A 133 -11.17 3.05 -24.63
CA GLY A 133 -12.36 3.89 -24.57
C GLY A 133 -12.09 5.40 -24.52
N GLY A 134 -10.83 5.83 -24.48
CA GLY A 134 -10.42 7.24 -24.29
C GLY A 134 -10.20 8.07 -25.57
N ASP A 135 -10.22 7.46 -26.75
CA ASP A 135 -9.96 8.14 -28.03
C ASP A 135 -11.27 8.42 -28.80
N GLY A 136 -12.06 9.38 -28.34
CA GLY A 136 -13.36 9.67 -28.94
C GLY A 136 -14.03 11.03 -28.66
N ASP A 137 -13.31 12.07 -28.24
CA ASP A 137 -13.81 13.47 -28.28
C ASP A 137 -12.68 14.48 -28.51
#